data_AF-V9EJY3-F1
#
_entry.id   AF-V9EJY3-F1
#
_cell.length_a   1.000
_cell.length_b   1.000
_cell.length_c   1.000
_cell.angle_alpha   90.00
_cell.angle_beta   90.00
_cell.angle_gamma   90.00
#
_symmetry.space_group_name_H-M   'P 1'
#
loop_
_entity.id
_entity.type
_entity.pdbx_description
1 polymer ?
#
loop_
_entity_poly.entity_id
_entity_poly.type
_entity_poly.pdbx_seq_one_letter_code
_entity_poly.pdbx_strand_id
1 'polypeptide(L)'
;MTRQSLTFQEPLQGGIDTATHVIKLETRNVYQSYFKKFCEFCIVNEFPDPVVKRHHELPSLLVAFTESVSASSIVSNQIGEKIRAAVANFYDSYERRDAAGPDKWMVMTDDRGNKFGLGNSAKDAFVRQFMRGLKKRMNKEFTQYQATPISLDMLRVLHFHLTHTSGFT
;
A
#
# COMPACT_ATOMS: atom_id res chain seq x y z
N MET A 1 -38.27 -17.47 -36.47
CA MET A 1 -37.89 -16.07 -36.72
C MET A 1 -37.02 -15.58 -35.55
N THR A 2 -35.73 -15.55 -35.84
CA THR A 2 -34.65 -14.66 -35.39
C THR A 2 -34.66 -14.08 -33.96
N ARG A 3 -33.69 -14.55 -33.16
CA ARG A 3 -33.04 -13.83 -32.05
C ARG A 3 -32.60 -12.44 -32.52
N GLN A 4 -32.88 -11.39 -31.75
CA GLN A 4 -32.18 -10.12 -31.87
C GLN A 4 -31.42 -9.80 -30.58
N SER A 5 -30.20 -9.33 -30.80
CA SER A 5 -29.06 -9.25 -29.90
C SER A 5 -29.05 -7.99 -29.03
N LEU A 6 -28.32 -8.13 -27.92
CA LEU A 6 -27.78 -7.12 -27.02
C LEU A 6 -27.41 -5.77 -27.67
N THR A 7 -27.85 -4.67 -27.06
CA THR A 7 -27.09 -3.42 -26.99
C THR A 7 -26.97 -3.00 -25.53
N PHE A 8 -25.88 -3.46 -24.92
CA PHE A 8 -25.43 -3.12 -23.58
C PHE A 8 -24.59 -1.85 -23.69
N GLN A 9 -25.21 -0.65 -23.71
CA GLN A 9 -24.40 0.57 -23.81
C GLN A 9 -24.83 1.79 -23.01
N GLU A 10 -25.99 1.87 -22.35
CA GLU A 10 -26.31 3.05 -21.52
C GLU A 10 -27.16 2.62 -20.32
N PRO A 11 -26.66 2.73 -19.06
CA PRO A 11 -26.19 4.00 -18.50
C PRO A 11 -24.88 3.85 -17.70
N LEU A 12 -23.73 3.98 -18.37
CA LEU A 12 -22.42 4.07 -17.71
C LEU A 12 -21.90 5.51 -17.58
N GLN A 13 -22.53 6.48 -18.24
CA GLN A 13 -22.00 7.84 -18.30
C GLN A 13 -22.21 8.64 -16.99
N GLY A 14 -23.31 8.43 -16.27
CA GLY A 14 -23.65 9.23 -15.08
C GLY A 14 -22.83 8.89 -13.83
N GLY A 15 -22.34 7.65 -13.69
CA GLY A 15 -21.63 7.18 -12.49
C GLY A 15 -20.10 7.20 -12.60
N ILE A 16 -19.57 7.11 -13.83
CA ILE A 16 -18.13 7.15 -14.08
C ILE A 16 -17.63 8.59 -13.86
N ASP A 17 -18.33 9.61 -14.36
CA ASP A 17 -17.85 10.99 -14.24
C ASP A 17 -17.70 11.44 -12.77
N THR A 18 -18.60 11.03 -11.86
CA THR A 18 -18.54 11.48 -10.46
C THR A 18 -17.41 10.84 -9.63
N ALA A 19 -17.02 9.59 -9.90
CA ALA A 19 -15.91 8.93 -9.20
C ALA A 19 -14.54 9.24 -9.81
N THR A 20 -14.51 9.64 -11.09
CA THR A 20 -13.29 9.83 -11.90
C THR A 20 -12.61 11.18 -11.64
N HIS A 21 -13.30 12.15 -11.02
CA HIS A 21 -12.78 13.50 -10.73
C HIS A 21 -11.94 13.64 -9.45
N VAL A 22 -11.84 12.62 -8.59
CA VAL A 22 -11.16 12.76 -7.28
C VAL A 22 -9.65 12.48 -7.35
N ILE A 23 -9.17 11.75 -8.37
CA ILE A 23 -7.77 11.30 -8.46
C ILE A 23 -7.21 11.56 -9.86
N LYS A 24 -6.03 12.19 -9.92
CA LYS A 24 -5.30 12.47 -11.18
C LYS A 24 -5.06 11.19 -11.98
N LEU A 25 -5.15 11.28 -13.32
CA LEU A 25 -4.96 10.16 -14.24
C LEU A 25 -3.61 9.43 -14.03
N GLU A 26 -2.55 10.19 -13.79
CA GLU A 26 -1.22 9.64 -13.50
C GLU A 26 -1.24 8.73 -12.26
N THR A 27 -1.87 9.18 -11.17
CA THR A 27 -2.01 8.40 -9.94
C THR A 27 -2.84 7.14 -10.16
N ARG A 28 -3.89 7.20 -11.00
CA ARG A 28 -4.68 6.04 -11.38
C ARG A 28 -3.84 4.99 -12.10
N ASN A 29 -3.03 5.39 -13.08
CA ASN A 29 -2.16 4.48 -13.82
C ASN A 29 -1.11 3.83 -12.91
N VAL A 30 -0.54 4.61 -11.98
CA VAL A 30 0.38 4.09 -10.97
C VAL A 30 -0.30 3.03 -10.09
N TYR A 31 -1.51 3.31 -9.58
CA TYR A 31 -2.24 2.35 -8.76
C TYR A 31 -2.63 1.10 -9.54
N GLN A 32 -3.08 1.24 -10.78
CA GLN A 32 -3.41 0.11 -11.64
C GLN A 32 -2.18 -0.78 -11.88
N SER A 33 -1.00 -0.19 -12.10
CA SER A 33 0.26 -0.91 -12.25
C SER A 33 0.64 -1.70 -10.99
N TYR A 34 0.60 -1.07 -9.80
CA TYR A 34 0.90 -1.77 -8.54
C TYR A 34 -0.12 -2.86 -8.22
N PHE A 35 -1.40 -2.61 -8.47
CA PHE A 35 -2.44 -3.59 -8.25
C PHE A 35 -2.29 -4.79 -9.18
N LYS A 36 -1.93 -4.56 -10.45
CA LYS A 36 -1.63 -5.64 -11.40
C LYS A 36 -0.48 -6.52 -10.89
N LYS A 37 0.62 -5.91 -10.43
CA LYS A 37 1.76 -6.65 -9.84
C LYS A 37 1.35 -7.46 -8.61
N PHE A 38 0.45 -6.93 -7.79
CA PHE A 38 -0.09 -7.66 -6.64
C PHE A 38 -0.93 -8.87 -7.08
N CYS A 39 -1.73 -8.74 -8.14
CA CYS A 39 -2.50 -9.86 -8.70
C CYS A 39 -1.57 -10.94 -9.28
N GLU A 40 -0.55 -10.52 -10.05
CA GLU A 40 0.50 -11.42 -10.56
C GLU A 40 1.19 -12.16 -9.41
N PHE A 41 1.54 -11.47 -8.32
CA PHE A 41 2.08 -12.09 -7.11
C PHE A 41 1.15 -13.15 -6.52
N CYS A 42 -0.17 -12.88 -6.42
CA CYS A 42 -1.12 -13.87 -5.91
C CYS A 42 -1.17 -15.11 -6.81
N ILE A 43 -1.27 -14.92 -8.12
CA ILE A 43 -1.38 -16.01 -9.11
C ILE A 43 -0.12 -16.89 -9.12
N VAL A 44 1.07 -16.28 -9.06
CA VAL A 44 2.34 -17.00 -9.02
C VAL A 44 2.48 -17.87 -7.76
N ASN A 45 1.86 -17.46 -6.65
CA ASN A 45 1.85 -18.20 -5.40
C ASN A 45 0.61 -19.13 -5.26
N GLU A 46 -0.03 -19.50 -6.38
CA GLU A 46 -1.19 -20.42 -6.43
C GLU A 46 -2.46 -19.90 -5.73
N PHE A 47 -2.55 -18.61 -5.44
CA PHE A 47 -3.76 -17.97 -4.93
C PHE A 47 -4.67 -17.52 -6.07
N PRO A 48 -6.00 -17.52 -5.86
CA PRO A 48 -6.93 -17.04 -6.88
C PRO A 48 -6.70 -15.56 -7.17
N ASP A 49 -6.97 -15.16 -8.41
CA ASP A 49 -6.90 -13.76 -8.82
C ASP A 49 -7.80 -12.89 -7.91
N PRO A 50 -7.24 -11.91 -7.19
CA PRO A 50 -8.00 -11.00 -6.32
C PRO A 50 -9.11 -10.23 -7.04
N VAL A 51 -8.99 -10.03 -8.36
CA VAL A 51 -10.03 -9.40 -9.20
C VAL A 51 -11.28 -10.27 -9.26
N VAL A 52 -11.10 -11.59 -9.34
CA VAL A 52 -12.18 -12.56 -9.55
C VAL A 52 -12.71 -13.09 -8.22
N LYS A 53 -11.82 -13.44 -7.29
CA LYS A 53 -12.20 -14.04 -6.00
C LYS A 53 -11.33 -13.52 -4.86
N ARG A 54 -12.00 -12.99 -3.83
CA ARG A 54 -11.37 -12.55 -2.58
C ARG A 54 -11.06 -13.74 -1.69
N HIS A 55 -9.81 -14.20 -1.72
CA HIS A 55 -9.33 -15.18 -0.77
C HIS A 55 -9.33 -14.60 0.65
N HIS A 56 -9.58 -15.42 1.68
CA HIS A 56 -9.62 -14.94 3.06
C HIS A 56 -8.24 -14.46 3.56
N GLU A 57 -7.16 -14.97 2.98
CA GLU A 57 -5.77 -14.59 3.30
C GLU A 57 -5.27 -13.36 2.53
N LEU A 58 -6.13 -12.68 1.77
CA LEU A 58 -5.74 -11.53 0.97
C LEU A 58 -5.00 -10.42 1.76
N PRO A 59 -5.34 -10.11 3.03
CA PRO A 59 -4.54 -9.21 3.86
C PRO A 59 -3.11 -9.71 4.10
N SER A 60 -2.93 -11.01 4.34
CA SER A 60 -1.62 -11.64 4.54
C SER A 60 -0.78 -11.59 3.26
N LEU A 61 -1.39 -11.88 2.10
CA LEU A 61 -0.74 -11.78 0.80
C LEU A 61 -0.30 -10.35 0.49
N LEU A 62 -1.14 -9.37 0.83
CA LEU A 62 -0.80 -7.95 0.68
C LEU A 62 0.42 -7.57 1.52
N VAL A 63 0.48 -8.05 2.77
CA VAL A 63 1.64 -7.83 3.65
C VAL A 63 2.89 -8.50 3.08
N ALA A 64 2.80 -9.76 2.64
CA ALA A 64 3.92 -10.50 2.07
C ALA A 64 4.48 -9.80 0.81
N PHE A 65 3.59 -9.41 -0.11
CA PHE A 65 3.97 -8.65 -1.30
C PHE A 65 4.62 -7.30 -0.92
N THR A 66 4.03 -6.58 0.04
CA THR A 66 4.57 -5.31 0.49
C THR A 66 5.96 -5.48 1.10
N GLU A 67 6.17 -6.44 1.99
CA GLU A 67 7.49 -6.74 2.57
C GLU A 67 8.50 -7.13 1.49
N SER A 68 8.11 -7.94 0.49
CA SER A 68 9.02 -8.32 -0.60
C SER A 68 9.52 -7.14 -1.43
N VAL A 69 8.66 -6.12 -1.63
CA VAL A 69 9.02 -4.90 -2.37
C VAL A 69 9.76 -3.90 -1.46
N SER A 70 9.37 -3.83 -0.19
CA SER A 70 9.93 -2.91 0.80
C SER A 70 11.31 -3.36 1.32
N ALA A 71 11.63 -4.65 1.34
CA ALA A 71 12.94 -5.14 1.78
C ALA A 71 14.10 -4.69 0.88
N SER A 72 13.81 -4.22 -0.35
CA SER A 72 14.81 -3.95 -1.37
C SER A 72 15.17 -2.47 -1.57
N SER A 73 14.67 -1.50 -0.78
CA SER A 73 14.94 -0.06 -1.06
C SER A 73 14.90 0.92 0.11
N ILE A 74 15.58 2.06 -0.02
CA ILE A 74 15.55 3.23 0.89
C ILE A 74 14.19 3.95 0.89
N VAL A 75 13.36 3.74 -0.16
CA VAL A 75 12.04 4.37 -0.34
C VAL A 75 10.89 3.40 0.03
N SER A 76 11.24 2.34 0.77
CA SER A 76 10.41 1.17 1.09
C SER A 76 9.01 1.50 1.61
N ASN A 77 8.88 2.51 2.46
CA ASN A 77 7.61 2.91 3.06
C ASN A 77 6.66 3.59 2.08
N GLN A 78 7.17 4.45 1.20
CA GLN A 78 6.33 5.13 0.22
C GLN A 78 5.78 4.14 -0.81
N ILE A 79 6.60 3.15 -1.19
CA ILE A 79 6.17 2.09 -2.11
C ILE A 79 5.11 1.22 -1.44
N GLY A 80 5.32 0.81 -0.19
CA GLY A 80 4.32 0.03 0.54
C GLY A 80 3.00 0.77 0.73
N GLU A 81 3.03 2.07 1.02
CA GLU A 81 1.81 2.89 1.08
C GLU A 81 1.13 3.01 -0.28
N LYS A 82 1.89 3.14 -1.38
CA LYS A 82 1.31 3.15 -2.75
C LYS A 82 0.64 1.82 -3.09
N ILE A 83 1.26 0.70 -2.74
CA ILE A 83 0.69 -0.64 -2.93
C ILE A 83 -0.61 -0.78 -2.14
N ARG A 84 -0.59 -0.45 -0.84
CA ARG A 84 -1.79 -0.49 0.01
C ARG A 84 -2.88 0.44 -0.53
N ALA A 85 -2.53 1.65 -0.95
CA ALA A 85 -3.47 2.61 -1.51
C ALA A 85 -4.08 2.13 -2.83
N ALA A 86 -3.30 1.47 -3.68
CA ALA A 86 -3.78 0.88 -4.93
C ALA A 86 -4.82 -0.21 -4.67
N VAL A 87 -4.54 -1.13 -3.75
CA VAL A 87 -5.48 -2.19 -3.35
C VAL A 87 -6.72 -1.59 -2.69
N ALA A 88 -6.55 -0.59 -1.81
CA ALA A 88 -7.66 0.07 -1.16
C ALA A 88 -8.58 0.76 -2.19
N ASN A 89 -7.99 1.49 -3.14
CA ASN A 89 -8.73 2.17 -4.20
C ASN A 89 -9.52 1.20 -5.08
N PHE A 90 -8.91 0.06 -5.42
CA PHE A 90 -9.57 -0.97 -6.22
C PHE A 90 -10.86 -1.48 -5.54
N TYR A 91 -10.80 -1.79 -4.24
CA TYR A 91 -11.97 -2.28 -3.50
C TYR A 91 -12.95 -1.20 -3.05
N ASP A 92 -12.53 0.07 -3.00
CA ASP A 92 -13.42 1.20 -2.66
C ASP A 92 -14.38 1.56 -3.82
N SER A 93 -14.07 1.11 -5.05
CA SER A 93 -14.90 1.30 -6.24
C SER A 93 -16.32 0.76 -6.05
N TYR A 94 -17.32 1.56 -6.43
CA TYR A 94 -18.74 1.23 -6.24
C TYR A 94 -19.13 -0.14 -6.83
N GLU A 95 -18.65 -0.45 -8.03
CA GLU A 95 -18.89 -1.71 -8.74
C GLU A 95 -18.37 -2.94 -7.99
N ARG A 96 -17.44 -2.74 -7.05
CA ARG A 96 -16.73 -3.80 -6.33
C ARG A 96 -17.11 -3.85 -4.85
N ARG A 97 -18.07 -3.04 -4.40
CA ARG A 97 -18.56 -3.11 -3.03
C ARG A 97 -19.35 -4.39 -2.81
N ASP A 98 -19.05 -5.10 -1.74
CA ASP A 98 -19.83 -6.23 -1.27
C ASP A 98 -20.58 -5.89 0.02
N ALA A 99 -21.22 -6.89 0.61
CA ALA A 99 -22.01 -6.74 1.84
C ALA A 99 -21.23 -6.21 3.05
N ALA A 100 -19.89 -6.30 3.07
CA ALA A 100 -19.08 -5.76 4.16
C ALA A 100 -18.84 -4.25 4.03
N GLY A 101 -19.01 -3.69 2.83
CA GLY A 101 -18.69 -2.30 2.52
C GLY A 101 -17.18 -2.03 2.41
N PRO A 102 -16.79 -0.80 2.07
CA PRO A 102 -15.40 -0.45 1.78
C PRO A 102 -14.50 -0.28 3.02
N ASP A 103 -15.09 -0.14 4.21
CA ASP A 103 -14.35 0.35 5.38
C ASP A 103 -13.68 -0.74 6.23
N LYS A 104 -14.08 -2.00 6.04
CA LYS A 104 -13.59 -3.14 6.82
C LYS A 104 -13.28 -4.34 5.95
N TRP A 105 -12.45 -5.24 6.47
CA TRP A 105 -12.27 -6.58 5.97
C TRP A 105 -12.98 -7.55 6.90
N MET A 106 -13.65 -8.56 6.35
CA MET A 106 -14.28 -9.63 7.11
C MET A 106 -14.00 -10.98 6.46
N VAL A 107 -13.69 -11.98 7.27
CA VAL A 107 -13.61 -13.37 6.82
C VAL A 107 -14.92 -14.06 7.14
N MET A 108 -15.60 -14.55 6.11
CA MET A 108 -16.83 -15.33 6.22
C MET A 108 -16.52 -16.80 6.01
N THR A 109 -17.41 -17.66 6.52
CA THR A 109 -17.35 -19.11 6.29
C THR A 109 -18.66 -19.51 5.63
N ASP A 110 -18.61 -20.28 4.53
CA ASP A 110 -19.79 -20.80 3.87
C ASP A 110 -20.35 -22.04 4.59
N ASP A 111 -21.53 -22.51 4.17
CA ASP A 111 -22.20 -23.69 4.74
C ASP A 111 -21.39 -25.00 4.57
N ARG A 112 -20.37 -24.99 3.70
CA ARG A 112 -19.45 -26.11 3.46
C ARG A 112 -18.16 -25.99 4.28
N GLY A 113 -18.02 -24.95 5.11
CA GLY A 113 -16.85 -24.69 5.93
C GLY A 113 -15.71 -23.94 5.22
N ASN A 114 -15.87 -23.52 3.96
CA ASN A 114 -14.84 -22.78 3.23
C ASN A 114 -14.84 -21.31 3.63
N LYS A 115 -13.64 -20.75 3.79
CA LYS A 115 -13.45 -19.34 4.15
C LYS A 115 -13.27 -18.45 2.93
N PHE A 116 -13.95 -17.31 2.92
CA PHE A 116 -13.80 -16.27 1.89
C PHE A 116 -13.76 -14.88 2.53
N GLY A 117 -13.15 -13.93 1.80
CA GLY A 117 -13.02 -12.56 2.25
C GLY A 117 -14.10 -11.64 1.70
N LEU A 118 -14.57 -10.71 2.54
CA LEU A 118 -15.44 -9.60 2.15
C LEU A 118 -14.86 -8.26 2.58
N GLY A 119 -15.18 -7.22 1.82
CA GLY A 119 -14.78 -5.84 2.02
C GLY A 119 -13.38 -5.54 1.50
N ASN A 120 -12.71 -4.57 2.11
CA ASN A 120 -11.44 -4.06 1.65
C ASN A 120 -10.26 -4.64 2.45
N SER A 121 -9.52 -5.56 1.85
CA SER A 121 -8.38 -6.24 2.49
C SER A 121 -7.29 -5.28 2.94
N ALA A 122 -7.11 -4.15 2.26
CA ALA A 122 -6.12 -3.13 2.64
C ALA A 122 -6.52 -2.34 3.91
N LYS A 123 -7.77 -2.46 4.37
CA LYS A 123 -8.28 -1.85 5.60
C LYS A 123 -8.20 -2.77 6.81
N ASP A 124 -7.79 -4.02 6.63
CA ASP A 124 -7.63 -5.00 7.70
C ASP A 124 -6.68 -4.51 8.80
N ALA A 125 -6.95 -4.92 10.05
CA ALA A 125 -6.16 -4.51 11.21
C ALA A 125 -4.70 -4.97 11.11
N PHE A 126 -4.45 -6.17 10.57
CA PHE A 126 -3.12 -6.71 10.37
C PHE A 126 -2.31 -5.87 9.37
N VAL A 127 -2.90 -5.52 8.24
CA VAL A 127 -2.28 -4.65 7.22
C VAL A 127 -1.95 -3.28 7.83
N ARG A 128 -2.89 -2.67 8.58
CA ARG A 128 -2.65 -1.38 9.25
C ARG A 128 -1.50 -1.47 10.26
N GLN A 129 -1.44 -2.54 11.04
CA GLN A 129 -0.37 -2.75 12.02
C GLN A 129 0.99 -2.90 11.34
N PHE A 130 1.05 -3.66 10.25
CA PHE A 130 2.26 -3.84 9.45
C PHE A 130 2.76 -2.51 8.87
N MET A 131 1.89 -1.70 8.25
CA MET A 131 2.27 -0.38 7.74
C MET A 131 2.77 0.57 8.82
N ARG A 132 2.16 0.54 10.02
CA ARG A 132 2.66 1.29 11.18
C ARG A 132 4.07 0.82 11.59
N GLY A 133 4.33 -0.49 11.54
CA GLY A 133 5.64 -1.07 11.77
C GLY A 133 6.68 -0.61 10.76
N LEU A 134 6.34 -0.63 9.48
CA LEU A 134 7.16 -0.10 8.39
C LEU A 134 7.55 1.37 8.61
N LYS A 135 6.57 2.24 8.94
CA LYS A 135 6.83 3.65 9.28
C LYS A 135 7.78 3.80 10.47
N LYS A 136 7.63 2.98 11.50
CA LYS A 136 8.52 2.98 12.69
C LYS A 136 9.94 2.53 12.36
N ARG A 137 10.12 1.52 11.51
CA ARG A 137 11.45 1.01 11.08
C ARG A 137 12.28 2.14 10.45
N MET A 138 11.69 2.85 9.50
CA MET A 138 12.33 4.02 8.88
C MET A 138 12.59 5.15 9.89
N ASN A 139 11.63 5.49 10.76
CA ASN A 139 11.88 6.54 11.75
C ASN A 139 13.06 6.22 12.67
N LYS A 140 13.28 4.94 13.01
CA LYS A 140 14.47 4.51 13.78
C LYS A 140 15.75 4.61 12.96
N GLU A 141 15.74 4.21 11.69
CA GLU A 141 16.89 4.38 10.78
C GLU A 141 17.30 5.84 10.60
N PHE A 142 16.32 6.76 10.58
CA PHE A 142 16.54 8.20 10.46
C PHE A 142 16.64 8.93 11.80
N THR A 143 16.54 8.23 12.94
CA THR A 143 16.89 8.85 14.22
C THR A 143 18.42 8.98 14.23
N GLN A 144 18.93 10.13 13.78
CA GLN A 144 20.29 10.53 14.10
C GLN A 144 20.48 10.32 15.61
N TYR A 145 21.61 9.73 16.02
CA TYR A 145 22.12 9.89 17.37
C TYR A 145 21.86 11.35 17.73
N GLN A 146 21.01 11.60 18.74
CA GLN A 146 20.71 12.94 19.23
C GLN A 146 21.99 13.75 19.10
N ALA A 147 21.96 14.82 18.30
CA ALA A 147 23.12 15.68 18.18
C ALA A 147 23.41 16.16 19.60
N THR A 148 24.40 15.54 20.25
CA THR A 148 24.83 15.98 21.58
C THR A 148 25.17 17.44 21.39
N PRO A 149 24.48 18.37 22.09
CA PRO A 149 24.82 19.77 21.97
C PRO A 149 26.31 19.88 22.28
N ILE A 150 27.09 20.38 21.32
CA ILE A 150 28.50 20.62 21.52
C ILE A 150 28.60 21.51 22.77
N SER A 151 29.29 21.01 23.80
CA SER A 151 29.49 21.81 25.00
C SER A 151 30.36 23.02 24.66
N LEU A 152 30.18 24.13 25.38
CA LEU A 152 31.02 25.31 25.20
C LEU A 152 32.51 24.99 25.40
N ASP A 153 32.84 23.99 26.23
CA ASP A 153 34.22 23.53 26.41
C ASP A 153 34.74 22.78 25.18
N MET A 154 33.91 22.00 24.48
CA MET A 154 34.28 21.38 23.19
C MET A 154 34.53 22.43 22.10
N LEU A 155 33.79 23.55 22.09
CA LEU A 155 34.08 24.67 21.17
C LEU A 155 35.44 25.29 21.43
N ARG A 156 35.85 25.42 22.70
CA ARG A 156 37.17 25.94 23.06
C ARG A 156 38.30 25.02 22.61
N VAL A 157 38.12 23.71 22.77
CA VAL A 157 39.10 22.70 22.32
C VAL A 157 39.23 22.71 20.78
N LEU A 158 38.11 22.79 20.06
CA LEU A 158 38.12 22.89 18.60
C LEU A 158 38.77 24.19 18.11
N HIS A 159 38.44 25.33 18.73
CA HIS A 159 39.06 26.60 18.40
C HIS A 159 40.57 26.59 18.66
N PHE A 160 41.01 26.01 19.78
CA PHE A 160 42.42 25.84 20.09
C PHE A 160 43.13 24.98 19.03
N HIS A 161 42.55 23.83 18.64
CA HIS A 161 43.10 22.99 17.57
C HIS A 161 43.20 23.73 16.24
N LEU A 162 42.15 24.44 15.82
CA LEU A 162 42.15 25.17 14.54
C LEU A 162 43.14 26.35 14.50
N THR A 163 43.47 26.92 15.66
CA THR A 163 44.40 28.06 15.77
C THR A 163 45.85 27.65 16.00
N HIS A 164 46.10 26.40 16.44
CA HIS A 164 47.43 25.92 16.83
C HIS A 164 47.92 24.73 16.00
N THR A 165 47.10 24.17 15.11
CA THR A 165 47.54 23.16 14.13
C THR A 165 47.92 23.86 12.84
N SER A 166 49.20 24.21 12.70
CA SER A 166 49.79 24.61 11.43
C SER A 166 49.91 23.37 10.53
N GLY A 167 48.90 23.08 9.71
CA GLY A 167 49.02 21.96 8.77
C GLY A 167 47.73 21.56 8.07
N PHE A 168 47.20 22.44 7.22
CA PHE A 168 46.54 22.04 5.99
C PHE A 168 46.85 23.10 4.93
N THR A 169 48.07 23.01 4.38
CA THR A 169 48.39 23.52 3.04
C THR A 169 48.34 22.37 2.07
#